data_AF-A0A484W5C2-F1
#
_entry.id   AF-A0A484W5C2-F1
#
_cell.length_a   1.000
_cell.length_b   1.000
_cell.length_c   1.000
_cell.angle_alpha   90.00
_cell.angle_beta   90.00
_cell.angle_gamma   90.00
#
_symmetry.space_group_name_H-M   'P 1'
#
loop_
_entity.id
_entity.type
_entity.pdbx_description
1 polymer ?
#
loop_
_entity_poly.entity_id
_entity_poly.type
_entity_poly.pdbx_seq_one_letter_code
_entity_poly.pdbx_strand_id
1 'polypeptide(L)' 'MVDSKNETVSTPRLSFRFLNVGPGAERELQRIIFSLEREARERANKVL' A
#
# COMPACT_ATOMS: atom_id res chain seq x y z
N MET A 1 20.97 2.75 -3.39
CA MET A 1 21.38 2.24 -4.71
C MET A 1 21.83 0.80 -4.51
N VAL A 2 21.45 -0.11 -5.40
CA VAL A 2 21.98 -1.48 -5.42
C VAL A 2 23.17 -1.43 -6.37
N ASP A 3 24.38 -1.56 -5.86
CA ASP A 3 25.65 -1.32 -6.56
C ASP A 3 26.29 -2.61 -7.09
N SER A 4 25.69 -3.78 -6.80
CA SER A 4 26.23 -5.06 -7.27
C SER A 4 25.19 -6.13 -7.57
N LYS A 5 25.54 -7.01 -8.52
CA LYS A 5 24.73 -8.19 -8.87
C LYS A 5 24.64 -9.12 -7.64
N ASN A 6 23.42 -9.53 -7.29
CA ASN A 6 23.09 -10.35 -6.10
C ASN A 6 23.25 -9.65 -4.74
N GLU A 7 23.40 -8.33 -4.70
CA GLU A 7 23.36 -7.58 -3.45
C GLU A 7 21.95 -7.62 -2.83
N THR A 8 21.87 -8.00 -1.56
CA THR A 8 20.62 -7.96 -0.78
C THR A 8 20.60 -6.69 0.05
N VAL A 9 19.68 -5.79 -0.28
CA VAL A 9 19.48 -4.56 0.51
C VAL A 9 18.41 -4.79 1.55
N SER A 10 18.81 -4.74 2.82
CA SER A 10 17.85 -4.71 3.93
C SER A 10 17.27 -3.30 4.07
N THR A 11 15.95 -3.19 4.02
CA THR A 11 15.24 -1.93 4.27
C THR A 11 14.38 -2.06 5.52
N PRO A 12 14.41 -1.06 6.44
CA PRO A 12 13.63 -1.12 7.66
C PRO A 12 12.12 -1.05 7.34
N ARG A 13 11.34 -1.99 7.87
CA ARG A 13 9.88 -1.99 7.76
C ARG A 13 9.26 -1.32 8.98
N LEU A 14 8.52 -0.24 8.75
CA LEU A 14 7.70 0.39 9.78
C LEU A 14 6.28 -0.19 9.76
N SER A 15 5.74 -0.42 10.96
CA SER A 15 4.39 -0.92 11.18
C SER A 15 3.67 0.03 12.13
N PHE A 16 2.48 0.48 11.73
CA PHE A 16 1.69 1.45 12.49
C PHE A 16 0.34 0.86 12.87
N ARG A 17 -0.19 1.33 14.02
CA ARG A 17 -1.56 1.12 14.44
C ARG A 17 -2.21 2.49 14.61
N PHE A 18 -3.31 2.74 13.92
CA PHE A 18 -4.09 3.94 14.15
C PHE A 18 -4.78 3.87 15.52
N LEU A 19 -4.68 4.95 16.29
CA LEU A 19 -5.32 5.09 17.59
C LEU A 19 -6.51 6.04 17.45
N ASN A 20 -7.58 5.80 18.23
CA ASN A 20 -8.77 6.67 18.27
C ASN A 20 -9.41 6.91 16.89
N VAL A 21 -9.56 5.86 16.07
CA VAL A 21 -10.19 5.96 14.75
C VAL A 21 -11.70 6.17 14.93
N GLY A 22 -12.16 7.40 14.70
CA GLY A 22 -13.58 7.73 14.72
C GLY A 22 -14.31 7.28 13.43
N PRO A 23 -15.66 7.27 13.43
CA PRO A 23 -16.45 6.79 12.29
C PRO A 23 -16.24 7.57 10.99
N GLY A 24 -15.83 8.85 11.07
CA GLY A 24 -15.47 9.65 9.89
C GLY A 24 -14.18 9.15 9.23
N ALA A 25 -13.13 8.99 10.04
CA ALA A 25 -11.83 8.50 9.58
C ALA A 25 -11.90 7.05 9.08
N GLU A 26 -12.69 6.19 9.73
CA GLU A 26 -12.88 4.81 9.26
C GLU A 26 -13.51 4.76 7.86
N ARG A 27 -14.55 5.57 7.62
CA ARG A 27 -15.18 5.66 6.30
C ARG A 27 -14.23 6.20 5.24
N GLU A 28 -13.38 7.16 5.60
CA GLU A 28 -12.35 7.67 4.69
C GLU A 28 -11.32 6.59 4.34
N LEU A 29 -10.80 5.87 5.34
CA LEU A 29 -9.89 4.75 5.12
C LEU A 29 -10.51 3.69 4.20
N GLN A 30 -11.76 3.32 4.43
CA GLN A 30 -12.47 2.36 3.56
C GLN A 30 -12.59 2.86 2.11
N ARG A 31 -12.89 4.15 1.91
CA ARG A 31 -12.94 4.75 0.56
C ARG A 31 -11.58 4.72 -0.13
N ILE A 32 -10.50 5.02 0.60
CA ILE A 32 -9.13 4.99 0.08
C ILE A 32 -8.73 3.56 -0.30
N ILE A 33 -8.95 2.59 0.61
CA ILE A 33 -8.66 1.18 0.37
C ILE A 33 -9.36 0.69 -0.89
N PHE A 34 -10.67 0.91 -1.00
CA PHE A 34 -11.43 0.49 -2.18
C PHE A 34 -10.92 1.12 -3.48
N SER A 35 -10.55 2.40 -3.45
CA SER A 35 -10.02 3.09 -4.63
C SER A 35 -8.69 2.48 -5.10
N LEU A 36 -7.80 2.16 -4.16
CA LEU A 36 -6.52 1.51 -4.44
C LEU A 36 -6.70 0.09 -4.97
N GLU A 37 -7.63 -0.68 -4.40
CA GLU A 37 -7.95 -2.03 -4.88
C GLU A 37 -8.51 -2.01 -6.31
N ARG A 38 -9.40 -1.05 -6.59
CA ARG A 38 -9.94 -0.87 -7.94
C ARG A 38 -8.83 -0.52 -8.92
N GLU A 39 -7.97 0.43 -8.58
CA GLU A 39 -6.84 0.83 -9.43
C GLU A 39 -5.88 -0.34 -9.69
N ALA A 40 -5.52 -1.11 -8.65
CA ALA A 40 -4.67 -2.28 -8.79
C ALA A 40 -5.30 -3.33 -9.73
N ARG A 41 -6.61 -3.57 -9.61
CA ARG A 41 -7.36 -4.48 -10.49
C ARG A 41 -7.39 -3.98 -11.93
N GLU A 42 -7.64 -2.68 -12.14
CA GLU A 42 -7.62 -2.08 -13.47
C GLU A 42 -6.25 -2.17 -14.13
N ARG A 43 -5.16 -1.94 -13.39
CA ARG A 43 -3.78 -2.08 -13.89
C ARG A 43 -3.49 -3.53 -14.27
N ALA A 44 -3.87 -4.50 -13.43
CA ALA A 44 -3.69 -5.91 -13.73
C ALA A 44 -4.47 -6.35 -14.97
N ASN A 45 -5.71 -5.86 -15.16
CA ASN A 45 -6.55 -6.17 -16.32
C ASN A 45 -6.06 -5.53 -17.62
N LYS A 46 -5.22 -4.48 -17.56
CA LYS A 46 -4.61 -3.84 -18.73
C LYS A 46 -3.35 -4.56 -19.24
N VAL A 47 -2.88 -5.58 -18.53
CA VAL A 47 -1.83 -6.49 -19.02
C VAL A 47 -2.52 -7.62 -19.80
N LEU A 48 -2.94 -7.30 -21.03
CA LEU A 48 -3.32 -8.23 -22.09
C LEU A 48 -2.50 -7.91 -23.34
#